data_AF-A0A7Z2PMC4-F1
#
_entry.id   AF-A0A7Z2PMC4-F1
#
_cell.length_a   1.000
_cell.length_b   1.000
_cell.length_c   1.000
_cell.angle_alpha   90.00
_cell.angle_beta   90.00
_cell.angle_gamma   90.00
#
_symmetry.space_group_name_H-M   'P 1'
#
loop_
_entity.id
_entity.type
_entity.pdbx_description
1 polymer ?
#
loop_
_entity_poly.entity_id
_entity_poly.type
_entity_poly.pdbx_seq_one_letter_code
_entity_poly.pdbx_strand_id
1 'polypeptide(L)' 'MQAAIDRVMQSYGMMVNITPVQEAEARQKVSNFLREKVGDERTLAVEGLKYLLGHETKPDDGPLTSAPRPIAAAAHRAS' A
#
# COMPACT_ATOMS: atom_id res chain seq x y z
N MET A 1 7.86 -17.31 -6.03
CA MET A 1 7.25 -16.24 -5.22
C MET A 1 8.22 -15.10 -4.94
N GLN A 2 9.43 -15.32 -4.38
CA GLN A 2 10.39 -14.22 -4.16
C GLN A 2 10.69 -13.42 -5.44
N ALA A 3 11.00 -14.07 -6.55
CA ALA A 3 11.25 -13.38 -7.82
C ALA A 3 10.08 -12.48 -8.29
N ALA A 4 8.83 -12.85 -7.96
CA ALA A 4 7.66 -12.01 -8.24
C ALA A 4 7.63 -10.78 -7.33
N ILE A 5 7.95 -10.94 -6.04
CA ILE A 5 8.05 -9.84 -5.08
C ILE A 5 9.17 -8.87 -5.47
N ASP A 6 10.36 -9.36 -5.81
CA ASP A 6 11.48 -8.51 -6.25
C ASP A 6 11.11 -7.71 -7.50
N ARG A 7 10.40 -8.34 -8.46
CA ARG A 7 9.90 -7.67 -9.66
C ARG A 7 8.85 -6.60 -9.36
N VAL A 8 7.97 -6.84 -8.39
CA VAL A 8 7.01 -5.84 -7.89
C VAL A 8 7.76 -4.67 -7.29
N MET A 9 8.71 -4.91 -6.39
CA MET A 9 9.44 -3.84 -5.71
C MET A 9 10.30 -3.03 -6.67
N GLN A 10 10.97 -3.67 -7.63
CA GLN A 10 11.70 -2.98 -8.70
C GLN A 10 10.77 -2.07 -9.51
N SER A 11 9.60 -2.56 -9.91
CA SER A 11 8.63 -1.79 -10.69
C SER A 11 8.02 -0.65 -9.87
N TYR A 12 7.68 -0.93 -8.61
CA TYR A 12 7.05 0.02 -7.71
C TYR A 12 8.00 1.16 -7.31
N GLY A 13 9.26 0.86 -7.03
CA GLY A 13 10.30 1.87 -6.75
C GLY A 13 10.63 2.75 -7.97
N MET A 14 10.43 2.26 -9.19
CA MET A 14 10.51 3.10 -10.40
C MET A 14 9.31 4.04 -10.57
N MET A 15 8.13 3.64 -10.08
CA MET A 15 6.88 4.40 -10.25
C MET A 15 6.62 5.39 -9.12
N VAL A 16 7.06 5.07 -7.90
CA VAL A 16 6.73 5.81 -6.68
C VAL A 16 8.02 6.14 -5.93
N ASN A 17 8.22 7.42 -5.62
CA ASN A 17 9.35 7.86 -4.81
C ASN A 17 9.06 7.57 -3.32
N ILE A 18 9.43 6.38 -2.87
CA ILE A 18 9.24 5.90 -1.50
C ILE A 18 10.55 5.87 -0.73
N THR A 19 10.46 5.93 0.61
CA THR A 19 11.62 5.75 1.48
C THR A 19 11.96 4.26 1.64
N PRO A 20 13.18 3.89 2.07
CA PRO A 20 13.54 2.50 2.35
C PRO A 20 12.62 1.81 3.37
N VAL A 21 12.08 2.59 4.33
CA VAL A 21 11.12 2.09 5.33
C VAL A 21 9.80 1.72 4.67
N GLN A 22 9.27 2.61 3.82
CA GLN A 22 8.04 2.35 3.07
C GLN A 22 8.20 1.20 2.07
N GLU A 23 9.39 1.06 1.49
CA GLU A 23 9.73 -0.08 0.63
C GLU A 23 9.65 -1.40 1.39
N ALA A 24 10.24 -1.47 2.59
CA ALA A 24 10.15 -2.67 3.44
C ALA A 24 8.71 -2.99 3.84
N GLU A 25 7.91 -1.98 4.19
CA GLU A 25 6.48 -2.14 4.50
C GLU A 25 5.69 -2.65 3.28
N ALA A 26 5.91 -2.06 2.10
CA ALA A 26 5.27 -2.48 0.86
C ALA A 26 5.63 -3.93 0.50
N ARG A 27 6.90 -4.32 0.66
CA ARG A 27 7.37 -5.68 0.44
C ARG A 27 6.66 -6.68 1.35
N GLN A 28 6.49 -6.34 2.62
CA GLN A 28 5.81 -7.20 3.59
C GLN A 28 4.32 -7.36 3.26
N LYS A 29 3.65 -6.27 2.88
CA LYS A 29 2.25 -6.30 2.45
C LYS A 29 2.03 -7.17 1.20
N VAL A 30 2.88 -7.01 0.18
CA VAL A 30 2.84 -7.85 -1.03
C VAL A 30 3.16 -9.31 -0.71
N SER A 31 4.14 -9.58 0.15
CA SER A 31 4.48 -10.95 0.54
C SER A 31 3.31 -11.66 1.24
N ASN A 32 2.57 -10.94 2.10
CA ASN A 32 1.40 -11.49 2.77
C ASN A 32 0.26 -11.73 1.77
N PHE A 33 -0.04 -10.74 0.93
CA PHE A 33 -1.09 -10.83 -0.09
C PHE A 33 -0.86 -11.98 -1.08
N LEU A 34 0.39 -12.20 -1.52
CA LEU A 34 0.70 -13.26 -2.48
C LEU A 34 0.74 -14.66 -1.87
N ARG A 35 0.78 -14.80 -0.53
CA ARG A 35 0.86 -16.11 0.14
C ARG A 35 -0.34 -17.01 -0.19
N GLU A 36 -1.51 -16.41 -0.40
CA GLU A 36 -2.76 -17.11 -0.70
C GLU A 36 -3.04 -17.22 -2.20
N LYS A 37 -2.19 -16.63 -3.05
CA LYS A 37 -2.36 -16.61 -4.51
C LYS A 37 -1.52 -17.72 -5.16
N VAL A 38 -2.07 -18.32 -6.21
CA VAL A 38 -1.40 -19.35 -7.01
C VAL A 38 -1.22 -18.84 -8.43
N GLY A 39 -0.02 -19.00 -8.97
CA GLY A 39 0.28 -18.65 -10.36
C GLY A 39 1.77 -18.53 -10.63
N ASP A 40 2.11 -18.36 -11.91
CA ASP A 40 3.47 -18.10 -12.35
C ASP A 40 3.98 -16.73 -11.86
N GLU A 41 5.30 -16.56 -11.87
CA GLU A 41 5.97 -15.33 -11.42
C GLU A 41 5.35 -14.07 -12.03
N ARG A 42 5.12 -14.07 -13.34
CA ARG A 42 4.55 -12.92 -14.06
C ARG A 42 3.16 -12.57 -13.54
N THR A 43 2.32 -13.56 -13.31
CA THR A 43 0.96 -13.38 -12.80
C THR A 43 0.99 -12.82 -11.39
N LEU A 44 1.79 -13.41 -10.50
CA LEU A 44 1.96 -12.94 -9.13
C LEU A 44 2.54 -11.52 -9.07
N ALA A 45 3.45 -11.16 -9.98
CA ALA A 45 4.01 -9.82 -10.04
C ALA A 45 2.98 -8.76 -10.46
N VAL A 46 2.13 -9.08 -11.45
CA VAL A 46 1.06 -8.18 -11.87
C VAL A 46 0.03 -7.98 -10.74
N GLU A 47 -0.37 -9.05 -10.07
CA GLU A 47 -1.31 -9.02 -8.94
C GLU A 47 -0.74 -8.22 -7.75
N GLY A 48 0.52 -8.44 -7.40
CA GLY A 48 1.19 -7.68 -6.33
C GLY A 48 1.30 -6.17 -6.64
N LEU A 49 1.56 -5.81 -7.91
CA LEU A 49 1.62 -4.40 -8.31
C LEU A 49 0.24 -3.73 -8.27
N LYS A 50 -0.81 -4.41 -8.75
CA LYS A 50 -2.20 -3.93 -8.65
C LYS A 50 -2.60 -3.67 -7.20
N TYR A 51 -2.24 -4.58 -6.30
CA TYR A 51 -2.50 -4.45 -4.87
C TYR A 51 -1.85 -3.18 -4.28
N LEU A 52 -0.58 -2.90 -4.60
CA LEU A 52 0.11 -1.69 -4.13
C LEU A 52 -0.46 -0.40 -4.71
N LEU A 53 -0.90 -0.42 -5.97
CA LEU A 53 -1.51 0.73 -6.65
C LEU A 53 -2.99 0.95 -6.26
N GLY A 54 -3.56 0.11 -5.40
CA GLY A 54 -4.95 0.25 -4.94
C GLY A 54 -6.00 -0.19 -5.94
N HIS A 55 -5.62 -0.99 -6.95
CA HIS A 55 -6.53 -1.53 -7.96
C HIS A 55 -7.31 -2.78 -7.49
N GLU A 56 -6.94 -3.35 -6.35
CA GLU A 56 -7.66 -4.45 -5.68
C GLU A 56 -8.09 -3.96 -4.29
N THR A 57 -9.39 -4.06 -3.99
CA THR A 57 -9.98 -3.60 -2.72
C THR A 57 -9.37 -4.38 -1.55
N LYS A 58 -8.62 -3.69 -0.69
CA LYS A 58 -8.07 -4.24 0.56
C LYS A 58 -9.18 -4.90 1.40
N PRO A 59 -9.03 -6.15 1.86
CA PRO A 59 -9.70 -6.57 3.08
C PRO A 59 -8.96 -5.94 4.26
N ASP A 60 -9.54 -4.88 4.83
CA ASP A 60 -9.28 -4.36 6.17
C ASP A 60 -7.80 -4.14 6.57
N ASP A 61 -7.19 -3.08 6.03
CA ASP A 61 -6.07 -2.40 6.69
C ASP A 61 -6.55 -0.95 6.88
N GLY A 62 -7.01 -0.65 8.10
CA GLY A 62 -7.59 0.64 8.49
C GLY A 62 -6.70 1.85 8.18
N PRO A 63 -7.23 3.08 8.30
CA PRO A 63 -6.60 4.28 7.75
C PRO A 63 -5.34 4.69 8.54
N LEU A 64 -4.16 4.27 8.10
CA LEU A 64 -2.87 4.86 8.50
C LEU A 64 -2.58 6.12 7.68
N THR A 65 -3.46 7.13 7.76
CA THR A 65 -3.16 8.56 7.55
C THR A 65 -4.45 9.39 7.47
N SER A 66 -4.97 9.79 8.63
CA SER A 66 -5.67 11.06 8.74
C SER A 66 -5.04 11.80 9.91
N ALA A 67 -4.07 12.65 9.59
CA ALA A 67 -3.56 13.65 10.51
C ALA A 67 -4.73 14.46 11.11
N PRO A 68 -4.60 14.96 12.36
CA PRO A 68 -5.67 15.72 13.00
C PRO A 68 -5.94 17.00 12.21
N ARG A 69 -7.17 17.18 11.70
CA ARG A 69 -7.60 18.49 11.24
C ARG A 69 -7.71 19.41 12.46
N PRO A 70 -7.00 20.55 12.52
CA PRO A 70 -7.30 21.55 13.52
C PRO A 70 -8.60 22.23 13.10
N ILE A 71 -9.73 21.90 13.75
CA ILE A 71 -10.89 22.78 13.71
C ILE A 71 -10.61 23.95 14.64
N ALA A 72 -10.04 24.99 14.05
CA ALA A 72 -9.97 26.31 14.65
C ALA A 72 -11.37 26.79 15.05
N ALA A 73 -11.45 27.26 16.28
CA ALA A 73 -12.17 28.46 16.72
C ALA A 73 -13.49 28.83 16.00
N ALA A 74 -14.61 28.74 16.74
CA ALA A 74 -15.64 29.78 16.74
C ALA A 74 -16.51 29.65 18.00
N ALA A 75 -15.95 30.07 19.14
CA ALA A 75 -16.75 30.51 20.26
C ALA A 75 -17.41 31.86 19.89
N HIS A 76 -18.65 31.85 19.40
CA HIS A 76 -19.53 33.00 19.57
C HIS A 76 -21.01 32.71 19.27
N ARG A 77 -21.86 33.42 20.03
CA ARG A 77 -23.34 33.52 20.00
C ARG A 77 -24.01 32.52 20.96
N ALA A 78 -24.39 32.89 22.19
CA ALA A 78 -25.16 34.07 22.63
C ALA A 78 -26.50 34.17 21.89
N SER A 79 -27.54 33.58 22.49
CA SER A 79 -28.80 34.22 22.90
C SER A 79 -29.59 33.27 23.78
#